data_AF-A0A810CYL9-F1
#
_entry.id   AF-A0A810CYL9-F1
#
_cell.length_a   1.000
_cell.length_b   1.000
_cell.length_c   1.000
_cell.angle_alpha   90.00
_cell.angle_beta   90.00
_cell.angle_gamma   90.00
#
_symmetry.space_group_name_H-M   'P 1'
#
loop_
_entity.id
_entity.type
_entity.pdbx_description
1 polymer ?
#
loop_
_entity_poly.entity_id
_entity_poly.type
_entity_poly.pdbx_seq_one_letter_code
_entity_poly.pdbx_strand_id
1 'polypeptide(L)'
;MNLANGLIDQLEIALASPELSKRAELLRQVADLFVLGSGKFSDVQIDLFDEVMSTLLRNIECTARATFGGRLSRLPDAPLRTIRLLAFDDAPEVAAPVLEHSPRLDEVTLAENARTKSQDHLLAIAGRSQLTEPVTDVLVERGNSDVAVRTAGNGGARFGPGNVPAHRPGPGPWRARHLHLGSPRYPARELAEIVRPCVRDGEAQAGGGRSAPGGADPECHCGELR
;
A
#
# COMPACT_ATOMS: atom_id res chain seq x y z
N MET A 1 -35.45 24.00 -8.04
CA MET A 1 -35.44 22.67 -7.40
C MET A 1 -34.08 22.50 -6.75
N ASN A 2 -34.05 22.34 -5.44
CA ASN A 2 -32.82 22.46 -4.64
C ASN A 2 -32.02 21.16 -4.75
N LEU A 3 -30.79 21.23 -5.27
CA LEU A 3 -29.92 20.05 -5.49
C LEU A 3 -29.75 19.22 -4.20
N ALA A 4 -29.72 19.91 -3.05
CA ALA A 4 -29.61 19.31 -1.73
C ALA A 4 -30.83 18.44 -1.35
N ASN A 5 -32.05 18.84 -1.71
CA ASN A 5 -33.24 18.03 -1.43
C ASN A 5 -33.25 16.75 -2.27
N GLY A 6 -32.83 16.84 -3.54
CA GLY A 6 -32.71 15.66 -4.40
C GLY A 6 -31.67 14.65 -3.91
N LEU A 7 -30.58 15.11 -3.27
CA LEU A 7 -29.55 14.23 -2.71
C LEU A 7 -30.05 13.53 -1.44
N ILE A 8 -30.78 14.24 -0.57
CA ILE A 8 -31.39 13.68 0.64
C ILE A 8 -32.43 12.62 0.28
N ASP A 9 -33.32 12.92 -0.66
CA ASP A 9 -34.34 11.96 -1.12
C ASP A 9 -33.69 10.70 -1.75
N GLN A 10 -32.60 10.89 -2.52
CA GLN A 10 -31.83 9.76 -3.08
C GLN A 10 -31.11 8.95 -2.00
N LEU A 11 -30.65 9.60 -0.93
CA LEU A 11 -30.02 8.94 0.22
C LEU A 11 -31.01 8.00 0.91
N GLU A 12 -32.21 8.50 1.22
CA GLU A 12 -33.26 7.70 1.85
C GLU A 12 -33.69 6.54 0.95
N ILE A 13 -33.88 6.79 -0.36
CA ILE A 13 -34.28 5.77 -1.32
C ILE A 13 -33.20 4.68 -1.45
N ALA A 14 -31.91 5.01 -1.55
CA ALA A 14 -30.89 3.97 -1.73
C ALA A 14 -30.59 3.21 -0.43
N LEU A 15 -30.69 3.87 0.74
CA LEU A 15 -30.61 3.20 2.03
C LEU A 15 -31.75 2.19 2.19
N ALA A 16 -32.97 2.58 1.80
CA ALA A 16 -34.16 1.71 1.81
C ALA A 16 -34.20 0.69 0.65
N SER A 17 -33.49 0.93 -0.45
CA SER A 17 -33.53 0.08 -1.66
C SER A 17 -32.78 -1.23 -1.45
N PRO A 18 -33.39 -2.39 -1.77
CA PRO A 18 -32.72 -3.69 -1.71
C PRO A 18 -31.67 -3.90 -2.82
N GLU A 19 -31.67 -3.07 -3.87
CA GLU A 19 -30.77 -3.21 -5.02
C GLU A 19 -29.34 -2.71 -4.71
N LEU A 20 -28.37 -3.63 -4.72
CA LEU A 20 -26.94 -3.36 -4.45
C LEU A 20 -26.35 -2.33 -5.42
N SER A 21 -26.77 -2.34 -6.69
CA SER A 21 -26.26 -1.42 -7.72
C SER A 21 -26.64 0.04 -7.45
N LYS A 22 -27.87 0.30 -6.96
CA LYS A 22 -28.30 1.65 -6.56
C LYS A 22 -27.49 2.16 -5.37
N ARG A 23 -27.17 1.29 -4.41
CA ARG A 23 -26.33 1.63 -3.26
C ARG A 23 -24.89 1.92 -3.67
N ALA A 24 -24.31 1.14 -4.57
CA ALA A 24 -22.97 1.37 -5.10
C ALA A 24 -22.89 2.71 -5.86
N GLU A 25 -23.90 3.02 -6.66
CA GLU A 25 -23.99 4.29 -7.37
C GLU A 25 -24.13 5.48 -6.41
N LEU A 26 -24.98 5.37 -5.39
CA LEU A 26 -25.08 6.42 -4.36
C LEU A 26 -23.76 6.58 -3.60
N LEU A 27 -23.12 5.49 -3.19
CA LEU A 27 -21.81 5.54 -2.53
C LEU A 27 -20.79 6.27 -3.41
N ARG A 28 -20.78 6.00 -4.71
CA ARG A 28 -19.91 6.67 -5.68
C ARG A 28 -20.19 8.18 -5.72
N GLN A 29 -21.46 8.60 -5.77
CA GLN A 29 -21.84 10.02 -5.78
C GLN A 29 -21.46 10.73 -4.48
N VAL A 30 -21.69 10.09 -3.33
CA VAL A 30 -21.29 10.62 -2.01
C VAL A 30 -19.76 10.70 -1.91
N ALA A 31 -19.03 9.72 -2.44
CA ALA A 31 -17.57 9.76 -2.56
C ALA A 31 -17.10 10.91 -3.44
N ASP A 32 -17.73 11.10 -4.61
CA ASP A 32 -17.42 12.18 -5.55
C ASP A 32 -17.57 13.54 -4.85
N LEU A 33 -18.68 13.74 -4.14
CA LEU A 33 -18.93 14.96 -3.37
C LEU A 33 -17.87 15.19 -2.30
N PHE A 34 -17.50 14.13 -1.56
CA PHE A 34 -16.47 14.21 -0.53
C PHE A 34 -15.10 14.54 -1.11
N VAL A 35 -14.68 13.85 -2.17
CA VAL A 35 -13.37 14.08 -2.82
C VAL A 35 -13.27 15.50 -3.37
N LEU A 36 -14.35 16.03 -3.97
CA LEU A 36 -14.38 17.40 -4.50
C LEU A 36 -14.27 18.48 -3.41
N GLY A 37 -14.77 18.19 -2.20
CA GLY A 37 -14.73 19.09 -1.05
C GLY A 37 -13.62 18.77 -0.04
N SER A 38 -12.76 17.78 -0.32
CA SER A 38 -11.69 17.36 0.59
C SER A 38 -10.79 18.55 0.97
N GLY A 39 -10.47 18.63 2.26
CA GLY A 39 -9.74 19.73 2.89
C GLY A 39 -10.58 20.96 3.22
N LYS A 40 -11.87 21.00 2.86
CA LYS A 40 -12.78 22.13 3.16
C LYS A 40 -13.88 21.79 4.17
N PHE A 41 -14.06 20.52 4.48
CA PHE A 41 -15.07 20.07 5.43
C PHE A 41 -14.60 20.24 6.88
N SER A 42 -15.52 20.59 7.77
CA SER A 42 -15.27 20.51 9.21
C SER A 42 -15.34 19.07 9.71
N ASP A 43 -14.79 18.80 10.89
CA ASP A 43 -14.84 17.46 11.50
C ASP A 43 -16.29 16.94 11.63
N VAL A 44 -17.23 17.82 12.00
CA VAL A 44 -18.67 17.49 12.09
C VAL A 44 -19.24 17.07 10.74
N GLN A 45 -18.81 17.70 9.64
CA GLN A 45 -19.24 17.33 8.30
C GLN A 45 -18.62 16.00 7.86
N ILE A 46 -17.33 15.78 8.18
CA ILE A 46 -16.65 14.52 7.92
C ILE A 46 -17.34 13.36 8.64
N ASP A 47 -17.75 13.56 9.90
CA ASP A 47 -18.47 12.54 10.68
C ASP A 47 -19.83 12.16 10.05
N LEU A 48 -20.56 13.14 9.51
CA LEU A 48 -21.81 12.88 8.79
C LEU A 48 -21.57 12.06 7.52
N PHE A 49 -20.54 12.41 6.74
CA PHE A 49 -20.14 11.60 5.59
C PHE A 49 -19.75 10.18 6.02
N ASP A 50 -19.05 10.04 7.15
CA ASP A 50 -18.60 8.76 7.68
C ASP A 50 -19.77 7.81 8.00
N GLU A 51 -20.81 8.33 8.65
CA GLU A 51 -22.00 7.55 9.00
C GLU A 51 -22.71 7.01 7.75
N VAL A 52 -22.89 7.86 6.74
CA VAL A 52 -23.53 7.50 5.48
C VAL A 52 -22.67 6.48 4.71
N MET A 53 -21.38 6.78 4.51
CA MET A 53 -20.48 5.92 3.73
C MET A 53 -20.30 4.54 4.36
N SER A 54 -20.09 4.47 5.68
CA SER A 54 -19.94 3.20 6.40
C SER A 54 -21.20 2.34 6.35
N THR A 55 -22.38 2.96 6.27
CA THR A 55 -23.66 2.24 6.12
C THR A 55 -23.83 1.68 4.72
N LEU A 56 -23.50 2.46 3.69
CA LEU A 56 -23.57 2.02 2.30
C LEU A 56 -22.56 0.90 2.00
N LEU A 57 -21.37 0.93 2.60
CA LEU A 57 -20.33 -0.09 2.40
C LEU A 57 -20.75 -1.50 2.81
N ARG A 58 -21.63 -1.66 3.80
CA ARG A 58 -22.04 -2.99 4.31
C ARG A 58 -22.81 -3.82 3.28
N ASN A 59 -23.46 -3.18 2.31
CA ASN A 59 -24.41 -3.82 1.41
C ASN A 59 -24.09 -3.52 -0.06
N ILE A 60 -22.81 -3.64 -0.46
CA ILE A 60 -22.37 -3.52 -1.84
C ILE A 60 -21.31 -4.57 -2.20
N GLU A 61 -21.10 -4.78 -3.49
CA GLU A 61 -20.15 -5.75 -4.02
C GLU A 61 -18.68 -5.40 -3.73
N CYS A 62 -17.84 -6.43 -3.65
CA CYS A 62 -16.41 -6.31 -3.35
C CYS A 62 -15.68 -5.34 -4.29
N THR A 63 -15.94 -5.42 -5.60
CA THR A 63 -15.35 -4.56 -6.63
C THR A 63 -15.66 -3.07 -6.39
N ALA A 64 -16.89 -2.76 -5.98
CA ALA A 64 -17.31 -1.42 -5.66
C ALA A 64 -16.63 -0.91 -4.37
N ARG A 65 -16.50 -1.76 -3.34
CA ARG A 65 -15.75 -1.43 -2.12
C ARG A 65 -14.27 -1.17 -2.41
N ALA A 66 -13.64 -1.99 -3.25
CA ALA A 66 -12.24 -1.83 -3.63
C ALA A 66 -11.99 -0.52 -4.38
N THR A 67 -12.85 -0.21 -5.35
CA THR A 67 -12.80 1.07 -6.08
C THR A 67 -12.94 2.25 -5.12
N PHE A 68 -13.89 2.18 -4.20
CA PHE A 68 -14.12 3.23 -3.21
C PHE A 68 -12.94 3.38 -2.23
N GLY A 69 -12.40 2.28 -1.72
CA GLY A 69 -11.24 2.29 -0.82
C GLY A 69 -9.99 2.85 -1.48
N GLY A 70 -9.75 2.53 -2.75
CA GLY A 70 -8.67 3.12 -3.56
C GLY A 70 -8.74 4.65 -3.59
N ARG A 71 -9.95 5.22 -3.75
CA ARG A 71 -10.15 6.67 -3.83
C ARG A 71 -9.92 7.39 -2.50
N LEU A 72 -10.36 6.81 -1.39
CA LEU A 72 -10.18 7.41 -0.06
C LEU A 72 -8.79 7.16 0.52
N SER A 73 -8.08 6.13 0.04
CA SER A 73 -6.82 5.66 0.63
C SER A 73 -5.73 6.72 0.78
N ARG A 74 -5.73 7.79 0.00
CA ARG A 74 -4.68 8.82 0.03
C ARG A 74 -5.13 10.15 0.65
N LEU A 75 -6.38 10.25 1.07
CA LEU A 75 -6.94 11.49 1.60
C LEU A 75 -6.61 11.66 3.09
N PRO A 76 -6.00 12.78 3.49
CA PRO A 76 -5.61 13.04 4.89
C PRO A 76 -6.79 13.35 5.81
N ASP A 77 -7.94 13.69 5.23
CA ASP A 77 -9.21 13.97 5.89
C ASP A 77 -10.22 12.83 5.73
N ALA A 78 -9.80 11.65 5.23
CA ALA A 78 -10.73 10.54 4.99
C ALA A 78 -11.50 10.14 6.26
N PRO A 79 -12.80 9.78 6.13
CA PRO A 79 -13.65 9.44 7.27
C PRO A 79 -13.14 8.21 8.02
N LEU A 80 -13.03 8.31 9.34
CA LEU A 80 -12.27 7.35 10.16
C LEU A 80 -12.91 5.96 10.22
N ARG A 81 -14.23 5.89 10.46
CA ARG A 81 -14.95 4.60 10.58
C ARG A 81 -14.98 3.90 9.23
N THR A 82 -15.16 4.64 8.15
CA THR A 82 -15.14 4.16 6.77
C THR A 82 -13.77 3.58 6.42
N ILE A 83 -12.69 4.31 6.70
CA ILE A 83 -11.32 3.82 6.48
C ILE A 83 -11.03 2.57 7.31
N ARG A 84 -11.43 2.55 8.59
CA ARG A 84 -11.26 1.37 9.44
C ARG A 84 -12.07 0.18 8.92
N LEU A 85 -13.30 0.39 8.45
CA LEU A 85 -14.13 -0.67 7.88
C LEU A 85 -13.48 -1.30 6.64
N LEU A 86 -12.94 -0.47 5.74
CA LEU A 86 -12.25 -0.94 4.54
C LEU A 86 -10.94 -1.66 4.87
N ALA A 87 -10.17 -1.15 5.84
CA ALA A 87 -8.92 -1.77 6.25
C ALA A 87 -9.13 -3.17 6.86
N PHE A 88 -10.28 -3.40 7.51
CA PHE A 88 -10.68 -4.68 8.10
C PHE A 88 -11.64 -5.47 7.21
N ASP A 89 -11.80 -5.12 5.92
CA ASP A 89 -12.51 -6.00 4.99
C ASP A 89 -11.81 -7.37 4.92
N ASP A 90 -12.55 -8.43 4.62
CA ASP A 90 -11.95 -9.76 4.46
C ASP A 90 -11.34 -9.93 3.07
N ALA A 91 -11.81 -9.15 2.09
CA ALA A 91 -11.27 -9.12 0.75
C ALA A 91 -9.98 -8.27 0.70
N PRO A 92 -8.83 -8.86 0.37
CA PRO A 92 -7.57 -8.12 0.35
C PRO A 92 -7.55 -7.03 -0.71
N GLU A 93 -8.30 -7.16 -1.81
CA GLU A 93 -8.39 -6.13 -2.86
C GLU A 93 -9.04 -4.84 -2.35
N VAL A 94 -9.88 -4.94 -1.31
CA VAL A 94 -10.52 -3.80 -0.65
C VAL A 94 -9.59 -3.17 0.38
N ALA A 95 -8.97 -4.00 1.22
CA ALA A 95 -8.15 -3.55 2.33
C ALA A 95 -6.78 -3.03 1.89
N ALA A 96 -6.15 -3.65 0.88
CA ALA A 96 -4.78 -3.35 0.45
C ALA A 96 -4.50 -1.87 0.18
N PRO A 97 -5.26 -1.14 -0.67
CA PRO A 97 -4.96 0.26 -0.95
C PRO A 97 -5.04 1.13 0.33
N VAL A 98 -5.97 0.82 1.22
CA VAL A 98 -6.17 1.57 2.47
C VAL A 98 -5.04 1.28 3.46
N LEU A 99 -4.66 0.01 3.62
CA LEU A 99 -3.55 -0.40 4.49
C LEU A 99 -2.22 0.17 4.02
N GLU A 100 -1.98 0.22 2.71
CA GLU A 100 -0.69 0.66 2.14
C GLU A 100 -0.52 2.18 2.13
N HIS A 101 -1.61 2.95 1.94
CA HIS A 101 -1.51 4.39 1.68
C HIS A 101 -2.18 5.30 2.72
N SER A 102 -3.12 4.79 3.52
CA SER A 102 -3.91 5.67 4.38
C SER A 102 -3.10 6.26 5.52
N PRO A 103 -3.07 7.60 5.66
CA PRO A 103 -2.48 8.25 6.82
C PRO A 103 -3.42 8.25 8.03
N ARG A 104 -4.68 7.85 7.87
CA ARG A 104 -5.70 7.83 8.94
C ARG A 104 -5.61 6.61 9.85
N LEU A 105 -4.85 5.59 9.46
CA LEU A 105 -4.66 4.38 10.26
C LEU A 105 -3.53 4.61 11.27
N ASP A 106 -3.86 4.56 12.56
CA ASP A 106 -2.87 4.58 13.63
C ASP A 106 -2.14 3.23 13.75
N GLU A 107 -1.02 3.23 14.47
CA GLU A 107 -0.20 2.03 14.65
C GLU A 107 -0.93 0.92 15.40
N VAL A 108 -1.82 1.26 16.33
CA VAL A 108 -2.61 0.30 17.10
C VAL A 108 -3.54 -0.48 16.17
N THR A 109 -4.23 0.23 15.28
CA THR A 109 -5.14 -0.32 14.28
C THR A 109 -4.38 -1.16 13.25
N LEU A 110 -3.21 -0.70 12.79
CA LEU A 110 -2.36 -1.47 11.87
C LEU A 110 -1.87 -2.78 12.51
N ALA A 111 -1.41 -2.71 13.77
CA ALA A 111 -0.94 -3.89 14.50
C ALA A 111 -2.08 -4.86 14.80
N GLU A 112 -3.28 -4.36 15.14
CA GLU A 112 -4.49 -5.17 15.31
C GLU A 112 -4.88 -5.90 14.01
N ASN A 113 -4.86 -5.18 12.88
CA ASN A 113 -5.12 -5.78 11.57
C ASN A 113 -4.09 -6.86 11.23
N ALA A 114 -2.80 -6.58 11.40
CA ALA A 114 -1.72 -7.52 11.15
C ALA A 114 -1.79 -8.78 12.04
N ARG A 115 -2.34 -8.68 13.26
CA ARG A 115 -2.55 -9.86 14.13
C ARG A 115 -3.72 -10.73 13.69
N THR A 116 -4.74 -10.15 13.07
CA THR A 116 -6.04 -10.82 12.85
C THR A 116 -6.31 -11.21 11.40
N LYS A 117 -5.77 -10.50 10.41
CA LYS A 117 -6.12 -10.64 8.98
C LYS A 117 -5.18 -11.54 8.18
N SER A 118 -5.44 -11.75 6.88
CA SER A 118 -4.68 -12.70 6.04
C SER A 118 -3.27 -12.19 5.69
N GLN A 119 -2.42 -13.07 5.14
CA GLN A 119 -1.05 -12.72 4.70
C GLN A 119 -1.03 -11.58 3.67
N ASP A 120 -2.04 -11.48 2.81
CA ASP A 120 -2.15 -10.40 1.83
C ASP A 120 -2.37 -9.03 2.51
N HIS A 121 -3.08 -9.00 3.63
CA HIS A 121 -3.24 -7.78 4.43
C HIS A 121 -1.89 -7.37 5.05
N LEU A 122 -1.12 -8.34 5.55
CA LEU A 122 0.20 -8.09 6.11
C LEU A 122 1.16 -7.58 5.04
N LEU A 123 1.08 -8.12 3.83
CA LEU A 123 1.88 -7.68 2.69
C LEU A 123 1.54 -6.23 2.30
N ALA A 124 0.26 -5.85 2.34
CA ALA A 124 -0.17 -4.48 2.11
C ALA A 124 0.36 -3.52 3.19
N ILE A 125 0.29 -3.92 4.47
CA ILE A 125 0.86 -3.14 5.58
C ILE A 125 2.37 -2.99 5.39
N ALA A 126 3.09 -4.06 5.05
CA ALA A 126 4.54 -4.03 4.81
C ALA A 126 4.94 -3.06 3.67
N GLY A 127 4.02 -2.73 2.76
CA GLY A 127 4.20 -1.76 1.69
C GLY A 127 4.09 -0.29 2.07
N ARG A 128 3.69 0.04 3.30
CA ARG A 128 3.61 1.43 3.76
C ARG A 128 4.97 2.12 3.69
N SER A 129 4.99 3.44 3.50
CA SER A 129 6.26 4.21 3.45
C SER A 129 6.99 4.29 4.79
N GLN A 130 6.28 4.10 5.91
CA GLN A 130 6.79 4.12 7.27
C GLN A 130 6.13 3.00 8.07
N LEU A 131 6.93 2.27 8.84
CA LEU A 131 6.46 1.22 9.76
C LEU A 131 7.05 1.46 11.15
N THR A 132 6.19 1.47 12.16
CA THR A 132 6.60 1.58 13.56
C THR A 132 6.98 0.21 14.10
N GLU A 133 7.81 0.21 15.15
CA GLU A 133 8.32 -1.00 15.80
C GLU A 133 7.21 -2.00 16.20
N PRO A 134 6.09 -1.57 16.83
CA PRO A 134 5.00 -2.48 17.16
C PRO A 134 4.36 -3.16 15.94
N VAL A 135 4.38 -2.50 14.78
CA VAL A 135 3.82 -3.06 13.54
C VAL A 135 4.82 -4.01 12.89
N THR A 136 6.10 -3.62 12.80
CA THR A 136 7.14 -4.50 12.23
C THR A 136 7.31 -5.78 13.03
N ASP A 137 7.16 -5.72 14.35
CA ASP A 137 7.28 -6.89 15.23
C ASP A 137 6.22 -7.94 14.85
N VAL A 138 4.97 -7.51 14.70
CA VAL A 138 3.87 -8.40 14.28
C VAL A 138 4.10 -8.93 12.85
N LEU A 139 4.61 -8.09 11.94
CA LEU A 139 4.90 -8.51 10.56
C LEU A 139 6.01 -9.54 10.48
N VAL A 140 7.05 -9.43 11.33
CA VAL A 140 8.16 -10.39 11.39
C VAL A 140 7.74 -11.69 12.09
N GLU A 141 6.94 -11.60 13.15
CA GLU A 141 6.48 -12.77 13.91
C GLU A 141 5.48 -13.63 13.13
N ARG A 142 4.55 -13.00 12.39
CA ARG A 142 3.43 -13.69 11.74
C ARG A 142 3.54 -13.75 10.21
N GLY A 143 4.31 -12.87 9.59
CA GLY A 143 4.44 -12.77 8.15
C GLY A 143 5.12 -13.98 7.52
N ASN A 144 4.70 -14.33 6.31
CA ASN A 144 5.41 -15.29 5.49
C ASN A 144 6.71 -14.67 4.88
N SER A 145 7.39 -15.42 4.02
CA SER A 145 8.61 -14.96 3.36
C SER A 145 8.44 -13.64 2.62
N ASP A 146 7.30 -13.44 1.95
CA ASP A 146 7.07 -12.26 1.11
C ASP A 146 6.86 -11.02 1.97
N VAL A 147 6.10 -11.15 3.06
CA VAL A 147 5.91 -10.09 4.06
C VAL A 147 7.25 -9.74 4.72
N ALA A 148 8.05 -10.74 5.10
CA ALA A 148 9.34 -10.52 5.72
C ALA A 148 10.32 -9.79 4.78
N VAL A 149 10.40 -10.20 3.51
CA VAL A 149 11.24 -9.55 2.49
C VAL A 149 10.79 -8.11 2.25
N ARG A 150 9.48 -7.87 2.11
CA ARG A 150 8.93 -6.52 1.89
C ARG A 150 9.20 -5.62 3.09
N THR A 151 9.02 -6.13 4.31
CA THR A 151 9.30 -5.39 5.55
C THR A 151 10.79 -5.08 5.68
N ALA A 152 11.68 -6.04 5.40
CA ALA A 152 13.14 -5.86 5.45
C ALA A 152 13.66 -4.85 4.43
N GLY A 153 13.04 -4.81 3.24
CA GLY A 153 13.36 -3.86 2.17
C GLY A 153 12.79 -2.46 2.39
N ASN A 154 11.94 -2.27 3.40
CA ASN A 154 11.29 -1.00 3.67
C ASN A 154 12.25 -0.03 4.38
N GLY A 155 12.76 0.97 3.66
CA GLY A 155 13.69 1.96 4.20
C GLY A 155 13.11 2.84 5.33
N GLY A 156 11.79 2.86 5.51
CA GLY A 156 11.10 3.55 6.58
C GLY A 156 10.68 2.65 7.75
N ALA A 157 11.07 1.37 7.76
CA ALA A 157 10.76 0.46 8.84
C ALA A 157 11.67 0.65 10.05
N ARG A 158 11.06 0.76 11.23
CA ARG A 158 11.75 0.77 12.52
C ARG A 158 11.64 -0.60 13.13
N PHE A 159 12.77 -1.25 13.40
CA PHE A 159 12.81 -2.56 14.04
C PHE A 159 13.25 -2.44 15.48
N GLY A 160 12.61 -3.22 16.37
CA GLY A 160 13.08 -3.38 17.73
C GLY A 160 14.37 -4.19 17.82
N PRO A 161 15.09 -4.14 18.96
CA PRO A 161 16.37 -4.80 19.15
C PRO A 161 16.35 -6.33 18.99
N GLY A 162 15.17 -6.96 18.95
CA GLY A 162 14.99 -8.40 18.76
C GLY A 162 14.50 -8.85 17.37
N ASN A 163 14.00 -7.94 16.52
CA ASN A 163 13.21 -8.30 15.32
C ASN A 163 13.80 -7.79 14.00
N VAL A 164 15.10 -7.54 13.96
CA VAL A 164 15.79 -7.18 12.71
C VAL A 164 15.83 -8.43 11.79
N PRO A 165 15.27 -8.37 10.58
CA PRO A 165 15.33 -9.51 9.66
C PRO A 165 16.79 -9.84 9.33
N ALA A 166 17.16 -11.11 9.53
CA ALA A 166 18.55 -11.60 9.46
C ALA A 166 19.23 -11.44 8.08
N HIS A 167 18.50 -11.02 7.05
CA HIS A 167 18.99 -10.86 5.69
C HIS A 167 18.47 -9.55 5.09
N ARG A 168 19.33 -8.52 5.02
CA ARG A 168 19.06 -7.33 4.19
C ARG A 168 19.29 -7.73 2.72
N PRO A 169 18.29 -7.67 1.82
CA PRO A 169 18.52 -8.05 0.43
C PRO A 169 19.48 -7.05 -0.23
N GLY A 170 20.61 -7.56 -0.73
CA GLY A 170 21.52 -6.80 -1.59
C GLY A 170 20.89 -6.57 -2.98
N PRO A 171 21.48 -5.69 -3.82
CA PRO A 171 20.98 -5.46 -5.17
C PRO A 171 21.36 -6.65 -6.07
N GLY A 172 20.47 -7.64 -6.19
CA GLY A 172 20.66 -8.78 -7.10
C GLY A 172 19.40 -9.65 -7.26
N PRO A 173 19.21 -10.30 -8.43
CA PRO A 173 18.02 -11.09 -8.70
C PRO A 173 18.09 -12.46 -7.99
N TRP A 174 17.23 -12.66 -7.01
CA TRP A 174 17.17 -13.89 -6.22
C TRP A 174 16.41 -14.99 -6.97
N ARG A 175 17.08 -16.11 -7.25
CA ARG A 175 16.44 -17.40 -7.53
C ARG A 175 16.65 -18.36 -6.37
N ALA A 176 15.52 -18.72 -5.76
CA ALA A 176 15.13 -20.02 -5.22
C ALA A 176 15.96 -20.74 -4.12
N ARG A 177 15.15 -21.39 -3.26
CA ARG A 177 15.33 -22.71 -2.63
C ARG A 177 15.87 -22.77 -1.19
N HIS A 178 14.96 -23.26 -0.33
CA HIS A 178 15.14 -23.92 0.96
C HIS A 178 15.62 -23.06 2.14
N LEU A 179 14.69 -22.67 3.03
CA LEU A 179 15.03 -22.38 4.42
C LEU A 179 14.48 -23.50 5.31
N HIS A 180 15.39 -24.35 5.79
CA HIS A 180 15.21 -25.13 7.00
C HIS A 180 15.26 -24.20 8.21
N LEU A 181 14.33 -24.41 9.15
CA LEU A 181 14.31 -23.79 10.48
C LEU A 181 15.46 -24.32 11.34
N GLY A 182 16.22 -23.42 11.99
CA GLY A 182 17.02 -23.79 13.17
C GLY A 182 18.29 -22.95 13.44
N SER A 183 18.15 -21.87 14.22
CA SER A 183 19.12 -21.29 15.20
C SER A 183 20.56 -20.90 14.75
N PRO A 184 21.39 -20.24 15.61
CA PRO A 184 21.16 -19.12 16.52
C PRO A 184 22.16 -17.94 16.34
N ARG A 185 21.75 -16.74 16.79
CA ARG A 185 22.53 -15.62 17.39
C ARG A 185 24.04 -15.49 17.06
N TYR A 186 24.45 -14.38 16.42
CA TYR A 186 25.83 -13.88 16.46
C TYR A 186 25.95 -12.33 16.53
N PRO A 187 27.07 -11.80 17.08
CA PRO A 187 27.17 -10.48 17.69
C PRO A 187 27.62 -9.36 16.74
N ALA A 188 27.23 -8.14 17.09
CA ALA A 188 27.63 -6.90 16.43
C ALA A 188 29.11 -6.57 16.68
N ARG A 189 29.97 -6.67 15.66
CA ARG A 189 31.24 -5.93 15.63
C ARG A 189 31.95 -5.76 14.28
N GLU A 190 31.23 -5.76 13.18
CA GLU A 190 31.84 -5.44 11.87
C GLU A 190 30.88 -4.57 11.04
N LEU A 191 30.81 -3.27 11.39
CA LEU A 191 29.95 -2.27 10.74
C LEU A 191 30.68 -0.94 10.50
N ALA A 192 31.86 -0.96 9.91
CA ALA A 192 32.54 0.29 9.55
C ALA A 192 33.33 0.18 8.25
N GLU A 193 32.72 -0.28 7.17
CA GLU A 193 33.17 0.11 5.84
C GLU A 193 32.02 0.01 4.85
N ILE A 194 31.99 0.90 3.86
CA ILE A 194 31.03 0.95 2.75
C ILE A 194 29.70 1.68 3.07
N VAL A 195 29.80 2.92 3.55
CA VAL A 195 28.96 4.01 3.02
C VAL A 195 29.87 5.22 2.78
N ARG A 196 30.31 5.41 1.53
CA ARG A 196 30.63 6.74 1.01
C ARG A 196 29.78 7.01 -0.24
N PRO A 197 29.19 8.19 -0.36
CA PRO A 197 28.23 8.51 -1.42
C PRO A 197 28.95 8.79 -2.74
N CYS A 198 28.51 8.18 -3.84
CA CYS A 198 28.89 8.60 -5.19
C CYS A 198 28.23 9.96 -5.50
N VAL A 199 28.97 11.05 -5.23
CA VAL A 199 28.68 12.38 -5.80
C VAL A 199 29.76 12.69 -6.83
N ARG A 200 29.32 12.76 -8.09
CA ARG A 200 29.93 13.34 -9.31
C ARG A 200 31.30 12.82 -9.75
N ASP A 201 31.37 12.44 -11.03
CA ASP A 201 32.20 13.13 -12.03
C ASP A 201 31.71 12.78 -13.44
N GLY A 202 30.97 13.72 -14.04
CA GLY A 202 30.71 13.76 -15.47
C GLY A 202 31.58 14.85 -16.06
N GLU A 203 32.84 14.53 -16.35
CA GLU A 203 33.66 15.35 -17.24
C GLU A 203 33.55 14.82 -18.67
N ALA A 204 32.91 15.65 -19.48
CA ALA A 204 32.83 15.52 -20.92
C ALA A 204 34.23 15.69 -21.54
N GLN A 205 34.69 14.67 -22.26
CA GLN A 205 35.76 14.85 -23.23
C GLN A 205 35.13 15.07 -24.61
N ALA A 206 35.08 16.34 -25.00
CA ALA A 206 34.85 16.75 -26.38
C ALA A 206 36.12 16.48 -27.20
N GLY A 207 35.99 15.74 -28.30
CA GLY A 207 37.03 15.54 -29.31
C GLY A 207 36.39 15.01 -30.60
N GLY A 208 36.26 15.88 -31.60
CA GLY A 208 35.50 15.62 -32.83
C GLY A 208 36.20 14.75 -33.87
N GLY A 209 35.45 14.34 -34.90
CA GLY A 209 36.00 13.69 -36.09
C GLY A 209 34.92 13.09 -36.98
N ARG A 210 34.85 13.52 -38.24
CA ARG A 210 33.80 13.31 -39.25
C ARG A 210 33.71 11.85 -39.78
N SER A 211 32.56 11.61 -40.44
CA SER A 211 32.34 10.77 -41.65
C SER A 211 31.71 9.38 -41.47
N ALA A 212 30.52 9.22 -42.07
CA ALA A 212 29.96 7.95 -42.56
C ALA A 212 30.47 7.69 -44.00
N PRO A 213 30.04 6.64 -44.76
CA PRO A 213 29.30 5.41 -44.42
C PRO A 213 29.98 4.12 -44.98
N GLY A 214 29.48 2.93 -44.63
CA GLY A 214 29.85 1.70 -45.35
C GLY A 214 29.41 0.44 -44.60
N GLY A 215 28.42 -0.26 -45.15
CA GLY A 215 27.73 -1.35 -44.47
C GLY A 215 28.42 -2.72 -44.49
N ALA A 216 27.80 -3.64 -43.77
CA ALA A 216 27.69 -5.08 -44.02
C ALA A 216 26.98 -5.73 -42.81
N ASP A 217 25.82 -6.33 -43.05
CA ASP A 217 25.32 -7.52 -42.30
C ASP A 217 26.37 -8.67 -42.43
N PRO A 218 26.37 -9.76 -41.61
CA PRO A 218 25.18 -10.40 -41.04
C PRO A 218 25.35 -11.14 -39.68
N GLU A 219 24.26 -11.82 -39.28
CA GLU A 219 24.19 -13.06 -38.48
C GLU A 219 24.36 -13.00 -36.95
N CYS A 220 23.20 -12.90 -36.27
CA CYS A 220 23.04 -13.22 -34.86
C CYS A 220 22.71 -14.71 -34.71
N HIS A 221 23.69 -15.51 -34.29
CA HIS A 221 23.51 -16.91 -33.88
C HIS A 221 23.15 -16.95 -32.38
N CYS A 222 21.91 -17.31 -32.05
CA CYS A 222 21.52 -17.70 -30.69
C CYS A 222 22.01 -19.14 -30.43
N GLY A 223 23.11 -19.26 -29.68
CA GLY A 223 23.60 -20.54 -29.15
C GLY A 223 23.13 -20.74 -27.70
N GLU A 224 22.28 -21.75 -27.50
CA GLU A 224 21.97 -22.37 -26.22
C GLU A 224 23.22 -22.93 -25.54
N LEU A 225 23.38 -22.72 -24.24
CA LEU A 225 24.20 -23.58 -23.38
C LEU A 225 23.54 -23.80 -22.02
N ARG A 226 23.05 -25.05 -21.88
CA ARG A 226 23.07 -25.98 -20.75
C ARG A 226 23.26 -25.44 -19.33
#